data_AF-A0A7X3I9X4-F1
#
_entry.id   AF-A0A7X3I9X4-F1
#
_cell.length_a   1.000
_cell.length_b   1.000
_cell.length_c   1.000
_cell.angle_alpha   90.00
_cell.angle_beta   90.00
_cell.angle_gamma   90.00
#
_symmetry.space_group_name_H-M   'P 1'
#
loop_
_entity.id
_entity.type
_entity.pdbx_description
1 polymer ?
#
loop_
_entity_poly.entity_id
_entity_poly.type
_entity_poly.pdbx_seq_one_letter_code
_entity_poly.pdbx_strand_id
1 'polypeptide(L)'
;MEEMKLIDFEEWFAVRTGHEDDDHWPSRLSFSAEEGIAINAVRFLDDPAEIGGATFNADTLTGWLDYQRPTTVVRPRLKSSGGFAFGPNTPAMRVSCTAVAEAIIKNVFLTAIEEPIFAGLAVEHPAVHAWLNPGLVNHEWVRVEGVNHPNLTVQVLPPRQRALILSDGTRVTISTATRAPRGDALSISDYSVLEMDFPAPVNYDAITRMAWRISTLFEFMIDSRVESPVIQMPTTHTTTWNGEQTPIVAELWYRPSESRRSKRSTPDDYERLTTEGSVSVTLEALLERMIGGSDELIHFAGTIQSSGNFEQTIHHGYGELLGGLEEFDRQHFGQDRDPNFRVNMRRLAAIVREHGSEDDQRLFERVRGSASNGYSLARRLERLFEPWHEDGFRGEPNLGRIRDLRNIIPHGRGLELSSDAAQDMVAYTTLLSAVGRYHVLRALGCTGDEVANAFMRLPHKYGFLVPDRFVPERPGAGEAVPDRE
;
A
#
# COMPACT_ATOMS: atom_id res chain seq x y z
N MET A 1 -11.87 14.46 -19.99
CA MET A 1 -11.85 13.87 -18.64
C MET A 1 -10.80 14.64 -17.87
N GLU A 2 -11.21 15.32 -16.80
CA GLU A 2 -10.30 16.00 -15.88
C GLU A 2 -9.52 14.94 -15.10
N GLU A 3 -8.28 15.23 -14.73
CA GLU A 3 -7.42 14.26 -14.04
C GLU A 3 -7.97 13.97 -12.63
N MET A 4 -8.26 12.70 -12.32
CA MET A 4 -8.91 12.30 -11.07
C MET A 4 -7.89 12.17 -9.92
N LYS A 5 -7.38 13.30 -9.45
CA LYS A 5 -6.44 13.37 -8.32
C LYS A 5 -7.12 13.78 -7.02
N LEU A 6 -6.57 13.29 -5.91
CA LEU A 6 -6.90 13.81 -4.59
C LEU A 6 -6.33 15.21 -4.46
N ILE A 7 -7.20 16.20 -4.27
CA ILE A 7 -6.81 17.60 -4.07
C ILE A 7 -7.17 17.98 -2.64
N ASP A 8 -6.24 18.65 -1.95
CA ASP A 8 -6.49 19.18 -0.62
C ASP A 8 -7.70 20.14 -0.68
N PHE A 9 -8.65 19.96 0.24
CA PHE A 9 -9.86 20.80 0.30
C PHE A 9 -10.30 21.05 1.73
N GLU A 10 -11.05 22.14 1.91
CA GLU A 10 -11.80 22.46 3.12
C GLU A 10 -13.16 23.04 2.72
N GLU A 11 -14.23 22.28 2.95
CA GLU A 11 -15.58 22.57 2.47
C GLU A 11 -16.58 22.61 3.63
N TRP A 12 -17.73 23.24 3.43
CA TRP A 12 -18.80 23.21 4.43
C TRP A 12 -19.40 21.81 4.49
N PHE A 13 -19.73 21.33 5.68
CA PHE A 13 -20.32 20.02 5.86
C PHE A 13 -21.43 20.09 6.91
N ALA A 14 -22.66 19.79 6.51
CA ALA A 14 -23.81 19.73 7.40
C ALA A 14 -23.99 18.29 7.91
N VAL A 15 -23.53 18.03 9.14
CA VAL A 15 -23.55 16.69 9.75
C VAL A 15 -24.98 16.31 10.10
N ARG A 16 -25.47 15.17 9.62
CA ARG A 16 -26.79 14.59 9.94
C ARG A 16 -26.70 13.81 11.24
N THR A 17 -27.28 14.31 12.33
CA THR A 17 -27.30 13.58 13.60
C THR A 17 -28.20 12.35 13.47
N GLY A 18 -27.70 11.19 13.90
CA GLY A 18 -28.46 9.93 13.78
C GLY A 18 -28.85 9.54 12.35
N HIS A 19 -28.23 10.14 11.33
CA HIS A 19 -28.60 9.99 9.92
C HIS A 19 -29.97 10.60 9.54
N GLU A 20 -30.48 11.54 10.32
CA GLU A 20 -31.75 12.24 10.07
C GLU A 20 -31.52 13.60 9.36
N ASP A 21 -32.52 14.06 8.61
CA ASP A 21 -32.46 15.34 7.87
C ASP A 21 -32.94 16.55 8.68
N ASP A 22 -33.57 16.32 9.83
CA ASP A 22 -34.22 17.38 10.62
C ASP A 22 -33.27 18.08 11.61
N ASP A 23 -32.11 17.47 11.92
CA ASP A 23 -31.09 18.05 12.80
C ASP A 23 -29.70 17.98 12.14
N HIS A 24 -29.09 19.16 11.98
CA HIS A 24 -27.81 19.33 11.30
C HIS A 24 -26.82 20.11 12.14
N TRP A 25 -25.60 19.57 12.29
CA TRP A 25 -24.51 20.35 12.89
C TRP A 25 -23.70 21.03 11.80
N PRO A 26 -23.54 22.36 11.84
CA PRO A 26 -22.64 23.06 10.94
C PRO A 26 -21.20 22.63 11.24
N SER A 27 -20.47 22.24 10.20
CA SER A 27 -19.08 21.82 10.33
C SER A 27 -18.25 22.17 9.09
N ARG A 28 -16.94 22.00 9.22
CA ARG A 28 -15.98 21.97 8.10
C ARG A 28 -15.43 20.57 7.95
N LEU A 29 -15.48 20.03 6.74
CA LEU A 29 -14.79 18.79 6.39
C LEU A 29 -13.55 19.17 5.58
N SER A 30 -12.39 18.71 6.02
CA SER A 30 -11.15 18.87 5.29
C SER A 30 -10.52 17.53 4.93
N PHE A 31 -9.89 17.52 3.76
CA PHE A 31 -8.98 16.48 3.33
C PHE A 31 -7.64 17.13 3.03
N SER A 32 -6.58 16.59 3.60
CA SER A 32 -5.21 16.86 3.18
C SER A 32 -4.47 15.55 2.98
N ALA A 33 -3.71 15.46 1.90
CA ALA A 33 -2.82 14.33 1.70
C ALA A 33 -1.76 14.21 2.81
N GLU A 34 -1.39 15.33 3.46
CA GLU A 34 -0.40 15.36 4.54
C GLU A 34 -1.02 15.15 5.92
N GLU A 35 -2.15 15.81 6.21
CA GLU A 35 -2.76 15.81 7.55
C GLU A 35 -3.88 14.76 7.71
N GLY A 36 -4.39 14.21 6.60
CA GLY A 36 -5.50 13.26 6.57
C GLY A 36 -6.86 13.95 6.53
N ILE A 37 -7.87 13.30 7.08
CA ILE A 37 -9.26 13.78 7.08
C ILE A 37 -9.62 14.31 8.46
N ALA A 38 -10.15 15.53 8.51
CA ALA A 38 -10.63 16.14 9.73
C ALA A 38 -12.03 16.74 9.57
N ILE A 39 -12.82 16.66 10.64
CA ILE A 39 -14.11 17.33 10.77
C ILE A 39 -14.03 18.29 11.95
N ASN A 40 -14.38 19.55 11.72
CA ASN A 40 -14.53 20.57 12.77
C ASN A 40 -16.00 20.98 12.85
N ALA A 41 -16.73 20.42 13.80
CA ALA A 41 -18.16 20.68 13.99
C ALA A 41 -18.42 21.62 15.16
N VAL A 42 -19.47 22.43 15.01
CA VAL A 42 -19.96 23.34 16.04
C VAL A 42 -21.41 22.99 16.36
N ARG A 43 -21.75 22.90 17.64
CA ARG A 43 -23.13 22.77 18.11
C ARG A 43 -23.43 23.83 19.15
N PHE A 44 -24.67 24.27 19.18
CA PHE A 44 -25.22 25.04 20.29
C PHE A 44 -26.03 24.09 21.16
N LEU A 45 -25.72 24.05 22.45
CA LEU A 45 -26.38 23.21 23.44
C LEU A 45 -27.20 24.06 24.40
N ASP A 46 -28.38 23.55 24.74
CA ASP A 46 -29.21 24.05 25.83
C ASP A 46 -28.76 23.48 27.18
N ASP A 47 -28.17 22.27 27.21
CA ASP A 47 -27.64 21.60 28.41
C ASP A 47 -26.19 21.09 28.21
N PRO A 48 -25.23 21.44 29.08
CA PRO A 48 -23.87 20.90 29.07
C PRO A 48 -23.74 19.38 29.27
N ALA A 49 -24.76 18.70 29.80
CA ALA A 49 -24.76 17.25 29.95
C ALA A 49 -24.90 16.50 28.60
N GLU A 50 -25.35 17.17 27.54
CA GLU A 50 -25.57 16.60 26.20
C GLU A 50 -24.31 16.60 25.31
N ILE A 51 -23.11 16.66 25.89
CA ILE A 51 -21.87 16.57 25.12
C ILE A 51 -21.77 15.18 24.50
N GLY A 52 -22.27 15.07 23.27
CA GLY A 52 -22.38 13.85 22.49
C GLY A 52 -21.00 13.37 22.03
N GLY A 53 -20.31 12.63 22.91
CA GLY A 53 -19.16 11.82 22.52
C GLY A 53 -19.52 10.67 21.57
N ALA A 54 -20.81 10.31 21.47
CA ALA A 54 -21.29 9.20 20.64
C ALA A 54 -21.29 9.52 19.14
N THR A 55 -21.60 10.76 18.73
CA THR A 55 -21.78 11.11 17.30
C THR A 55 -20.48 10.97 16.48
N PHE A 56 -19.33 11.24 17.11
CA PHE A 56 -18.00 11.16 16.46
C PHE A 56 -17.21 9.91 16.87
N ASN A 57 -17.87 8.90 17.46
CA ASN A 57 -17.29 7.59 17.74
C ASN A 57 -18.25 6.51 17.21
N ALA A 58 -18.50 6.58 15.90
CA ALA A 58 -19.39 5.69 15.16
C ALA A 58 -18.67 5.12 13.93
N ASP A 59 -19.26 4.10 13.30
CA ASP A 59 -18.71 3.52 12.06
C ASP A 59 -18.90 4.46 10.86
N THR A 60 -19.99 5.22 10.84
CA THR A 60 -20.32 6.18 9.78
C THR A 60 -20.91 7.46 10.35
N LEU A 61 -20.60 8.58 9.70
CA LEU A 61 -21.22 9.88 9.91
C LEU A 61 -21.65 10.43 8.55
N THR A 62 -22.94 10.67 8.34
CA THR A 62 -23.45 11.20 7.06
C THR A 62 -23.66 12.70 7.14
N GLY A 63 -23.56 13.40 6.02
CA GLY A 63 -23.84 14.82 5.95
C GLY A 63 -23.77 15.40 4.53
N TRP A 64 -24.21 16.64 4.38
CA TRP A 64 -24.21 17.32 3.08
C TRP A 64 -22.94 18.16 2.92
N LEU A 65 -22.10 17.79 1.97
CA LEU A 65 -20.93 18.57 1.57
C LEU A 65 -21.37 19.74 0.69
N ASP A 66 -20.97 20.94 1.07
CA ASP A 66 -21.44 22.22 0.55
C ASP A 66 -22.97 22.31 0.41
N TYR A 67 -23.70 21.67 1.33
CA TYR A 67 -25.17 21.60 1.37
C TYR A 67 -25.83 20.99 0.11
N GLN A 68 -25.06 20.31 -0.74
CA GLN A 68 -25.57 19.79 -2.02
C GLN A 68 -25.26 18.31 -2.20
N ARG A 69 -24.08 17.87 -1.76
CA ARG A 69 -23.56 16.56 -2.10
C ARG A 69 -23.66 15.60 -0.93
N PRO A 70 -24.47 14.52 -1.01
CA PRO A 70 -24.51 13.49 0.01
C PRO A 70 -23.11 12.94 0.24
N THR A 71 -22.67 12.90 1.49
CA THR A 71 -21.31 12.49 1.84
C THR A 71 -21.32 11.69 3.13
N THR A 72 -20.52 10.64 3.18
CA THR A 72 -20.30 9.81 4.36
C THR A 72 -18.85 9.93 4.80
N VAL A 73 -18.63 10.13 6.09
CA VAL A 73 -17.32 10.06 6.73
C VAL A 73 -17.23 8.76 7.50
N VAL A 74 -16.18 7.99 7.25
CA VAL A 74 -16.03 6.62 7.77
C VAL A 74 -15.12 6.60 8.98
N ARG A 75 -15.58 5.91 10.02
CA ARG A 75 -14.94 5.72 11.32
C ARG A 75 -14.37 7.03 11.90
N PRO A 76 -15.17 8.12 11.99
CA PRO A 76 -14.73 9.31 12.69
C PRO A 76 -14.37 8.96 14.13
N ARG A 77 -13.32 9.59 14.64
CA ARG A 77 -12.85 9.48 16.03
C ARG A 77 -12.64 10.87 16.59
N LEU A 78 -13.28 11.13 17.72
CA LEU A 78 -13.14 12.41 18.42
C LEU A 78 -11.69 12.61 18.86
N LYS A 79 -11.05 13.69 18.40
CA LYS A 79 -9.68 14.09 18.77
C LYS A 79 -9.70 15.08 19.94
N SER A 80 -10.59 16.06 19.88
CA SER A 80 -10.75 17.04 20.95
C SER A 80 -12.17 17.61 20.97
N SER A 81 -12.61 18.00 22.16
CA SER A 81 -13.84 18.74 22.40
C SER A 81 -13.55 19.92 23.30
N GLY A 82 -14.05 21.11 22.97
CA GLY A 82 -13.85 22.33 23.76
C GLY A 82 -14.57 23.54 23.18
N GLY A 83 -14.16 24.74 23.55
CA GLY A 83 -14.68 25.98 22.95
C GLY A 83 -15.96 26.52 23.58
N PHE A 84 -16.08 26.45 24.90
CA PHE A 84 -17.17 27.09 25.64
C PHE A 84 -17.08 28.62 25.49
N ALA A 85 -17.91 29.18 24.63
CA ALA A 85 -18.12 30.62 24.55
C ALA A 85 -19.46 30.95 25.20
N PHE A 86 -19.41 31.65 26.33
CA PHE A 86 -20.58 32.24 26.98
C PHE A 86 -20.45 33.76 26.92
N GLY A 87 -21.48 34.42 26.39
CA GLY A 87 -21.55 35.87 26.36
C GLY A 87 -22.84 36.34 27.02
N PRO A 88 -22.86 37.52 27.66
CA PRO A 88 -24.10 38.09 28.20
C PRO A 88 -25.18 38.32 27.12
N ASN A 89 -24.79 38.31 25.84
CA ASN A 89 -25.66 38.45 24.68
C ASN A 89 -25.87 37.13 23.89
N THR A 90 -25.38 35.98 24.38
CA THR A 90 -25.46 34.70 23.66
C THR A 90 -25.95 33.62 24.62
N PRO A 91 -27.27 33.31 24.63
CA PRO A 91 -27.87 32.45 25.65
C PRO A 91 -27.54 30.96 25.50
N ALA A 92 -27.01 30.54 24.35
CA ALA A 92 -26.71 29.14 24.06
C ALA A 92 -25.20 28.83 24.22
N MET A 93 -24.89 27.69 24.83
CA MET A 93 -23.51 27.24 24.99
C MET A 93 -22.98 26.71 23.65
N ARG A 94 -21.95 27.36 23.11
CA ARG A 94 -21.25 26.84 21.92
C ARG A 94 -20.27 25.74 22.33
N VAL A 95 -20.32 24.60 21.63
CA VAL A 95 -19.32 23.52 21.73
C VAL A 95 -18.69 23.30 20.36
N SER A 96 -17.37 23.14 20.34
CA SER A 96 -16.57 22.80 19.17
C SER A 96 -15.99 21.40 19.34
N CYS A 97 -16.20 20.56 18.33
CA CYS A 97 -15.67 19.21 18.27
C CYS A 97 -14.75 19.08 17.06
N THR A 98 -13.57 18.52 17.27
CA THR A 98 -12.66 18.12 16.21
C THR A 98 -12.55 16.61 16.20
N ALA A 99 -12.87 16.00 15.06
CA ALA A 99 -12.72 14.57 14.82
C ALA A 99 -11.76 14.33 13.65
N VAL A 100 -11.10 13.17 13.67
CA VAL A 100 -10.32 12.65 12.55
C VAL A 100 -11.02 11.43 11.98
N ALA A 101 -10.88 11.15 10.69
CA ALA A 101 -11.56 10.03 10.06
C ALA A 101 -10.63 9.21 9.16
N GLU A 102 -11.07 8.01 8.80
CA GLU A 102 -10.32 7.09 7.94
C GLU A 102 -10.53 7.40 6.44
N ALA A 103 -11.78 7.66 6.05
CA ALA A 103 -12.15 7.90 4.66
C ALA A 103 -13.37 8.82 4.53
N ILE A 104 -13.53 9.38 3.34
CA ILE A 104 -14.71 10.11 2.88
C ILE A 104 -15.28 9.37 1.67
N ILE A 105 -16.59 9.15 1.66
CA ILE A 105 -17.34 8.63 0.52
C ILE A 105 -18.29 9.74 0.06
N LYS A 106 -18.02 10.33 -1.09
CA LYS A 106 -18.90 11.36 -1.68
C LYS A 106 -19.99 10.71 -2.55
N ASN A 107 -21.07 11.46 -2.80
CA ASN A 107 -22.29 11.10 -3.55
C ASN A 107 -23.26 10.09 -2.89
N VAL A 108 -22.97 9.56 -1.70
CA VAL A 108 -23.86 8.60 -1.06
C VAL A 108 -23.92 8.78 0.45
N PHE A 109 -25.09 8.51 1.01
CA PHE A 109 -25.26 8.25 2.43
C PHE A 109 -25.18 6.75 2.67
N LEU A 110 -24.11 6.34 3.34
CA LEU A 110 -23.93 5.00 3.84
C LEU A 110 -24.20 5.05 5.34
N THR A 111 -25.33 4.48 5.77
CA THR A 111 -25.78 4.53 7.16
C THR A 111 -25.14 3.47 8.04
N ALA A 112 -24.65 2.39 7.43
CA ALA A 112 -23.83 1.36 8.08
C ALA A 112 -22.77 0.83 7.12
N ILE A 113 -21.56 0.56 7.60
CA ILE A 113 -20.43 0.08 6.77
C ILE A 113 -20.69 -1.31 6.16
N GLU A 114 -21.59 -2.09 6.76
CA GLU A 114 -21.95 -3.44 6.33
C GLU A 114 -22.91 -3.46 5.14
N GLU A 115 -23.55 -2.33 4.79
CA GLU A 115 -24.53 -2.27 3.71
C GLU A 115 -23.90 -2.59 2.34
N PRO A 116 -24.36 -3.64 1.65
CA PRO A 116 -23.80 -4.04 0.37
C PRO A 116 -24.40 -3.21 -0.77
N ILE A 117 -23.87 -2.01 -0.99
CA ILE A 117 -24.38 -1.07 -2.01
C ILE A 117 -23.43 -0.88 -3.20
N PHE A 118 -22.18 -1.33 -3.12
CA PHE A 118 -21.18 -1.06 -4.14
C PHE A 118 -21.18 -2.17 -5.20
N ALA A 119 -21.59 -1.84 -6.42
CA ALA A 119 -21.71 -2.77 -7.53
C ALA A 119 -20.39 -2.94 -8.31
N GLY A 120 -19.42 -2.06 -8.12
CA GLY A 120 -18.13 -2.14 -8.80
C GLY A 120 -17.10 -1.15 -8.26
N LEU A 121 -15.94 -1.14 -8.91
CA LEU A 121 -14.80 -0.27 -8.63
C LEU A 121 -14.22 0.23 -9.96
N ALA A 122 -13.97 1.52 -10.10
CA ALA A 122 -13.31 2.12 -11.25
C ALA A 122 -12.21 3.09 -10.79
N VAL A 123 -11.00 2.98 -11.34
CA VAL A 123 -9.85 3.76 -10.89
C VAL A 123 -8.84 4.03 -12.00
N GLU A 124 -8.41 5.29 -12.13
CA GLU A 124 -7.22 5.71 -12.90
C GLU A 124 -5.99 5.60 -11.97
N HIS A 125 -5.49 4.39 -11.73
CA HIS A 125 -4.41 4.17 -10.76
C HIS A 125 -3.03 4.32 -11.42
N PRO A 126 -2.15 5.24 -10.96
CA PRO A 126 -0.85 5.48 -11.60
C PRO A 126 0.04 4.23 -11.67
N ALA A 127 0.07 3.42 -10.60
CA ALA A 127 0.85 2.20 -10.59
C ALA A 127 0.34 1.13 -11.58
N VAL A 128 -0.99 1.01 -11.75
CA VAL A 128 -1.58 0.13 -12.77
C VAL A 128 -1.15 0.61 -14.16
N HIS A 129 -1.32 1.90 -14.45
CA HIS A 129 -0.89 2.49 -15.72
C HIS A 129 0.60 2.25 -16.01
N ALA A 130 1.47 2.50 -15.03
CA ALA A 130 2.91 2.30 -15.17
C ALA A 130 3.30 0.84 -15.41
N TRP A 131 2.64 -0.11 -14.75
CA TRP A 131 2.89 -1.54 -14.97
C TRP A 131 2.40 -1.99 -16.35
N LEU A 132 1.22 -1.54 -16.78
CA LEU A 132 0.67 -1.82 -18.10
C LEU A 132 1.57 -1.29 -19.22
N ASN A 133 2.12 -0.09 -19.02
CA ASN A 133 2.94 0.65 -19.97
C ASN A 133 2.36 0.62 -21.40
N PRO A 134 1.18 1.23 -21.63
CA PRO A 134 0.44 1.01 -22.88
C PRO A 134 1.13 1.61 -24.12
N GLY A 135 2.03 2.57 -23.94
CA GLY A 135 2.88 3.12 -25.01
C GLY A 135 2.06 3.75 -26.13
N LEU A 136 0.97 4.45 -25.80
CA LEU A 136 0.09 5.03 -26.82
C LEU A 136 0.68 6.30 -27.44
N VAL A 137 1.59 6.96 -26.74
CA VAL A 137 2.28 8.17 -27.19
C VAL A 137 3.68 7.76 -27.64
N ASN A 138 3.98 7.84 -28.94
CA ASN A 138 5.35 7.65 -29.40
C ASN A 138 6.16 8.92 -29.12
N HIS A 139 7.14 8.82 -28.22
CA HIS A 139 8.02 9.92 -27.86
C HIS A 139 9.12 10.19 -28.92
N GLU A 140 9.17 9.44 -30.02
CA GLU A 140 10.01 9.74 -31.18
C GLU A 140 9.37 10.87 -32.01
N TRP A 141 10.03 12.03 -32.02
CA TRP A 141 9.56 13.20 -32.75
C TRP A 141 10.13 13.23 -34.16
N VAL A 142 9.27 13.40 -35.17
CA VAL A 142 9.70 13.62 -36.56
C VAL A 142 9.67 15.11 -36.87
N ARG A 143 10.80 15.67 -37.29
CA ARG A 143 10.85 17.03 -37.84
C ARG A 143 10.33 17.00 -39.26
N VAL A 144 9.23 17.70 -39.52
CA VAL A 144 8.68 17.83 -40.88
C VAL A 144 9.58 18.78 -41.67
N GLU A 145 10.19 18.29 -42.75
CA GLU A 145 10.95 19.13 -43.68
C GLU A 145 10.00 20.11 -44.41
N GLY A 146 10.40 21.38 -44.54
CA GLY A 146 9.68 22.39 -45.33
C GLY A 146 8.67 23.27 -44.58
N VAL A 147 8.57 23.17 -43.26
CA VAL A 147 7.73 24.09 -42.44
C VAL A 147 8.63 25.08 -41.68
N ASN A 148 8.36 26.39 -41.83
CA ASN A 148 9.13 27.47 -41.20
C ASN A 148 8.98 27.56 -39.67
N HIS A 149 8.14 26.73 -39.07
CA HIS A 149 7.97 26.57 -37.63
C HIS A 149 8.34 25.14 -37.23
N PRO A 150 8.92 24.91 -36.05
CA PRO A 150 9.19 23.57 -35.54
C PRO A 150 7.87 22.87 -35.19
N ASN A 151 7.18 22.33 -36.20
CA ASN A 151 6.03 21.48 -35.99
C ASN A 151 6.54 20.10 -35.57
N LEU A 152 6.45 19.83 -34.27
CA LEU A 152 6.67 18.53 -33.68
C LEU A 152 5.40 17.68 -33.90
N THR A 153 5.52 16.58 -34.63
CA THR A 153 4.41 15.62 -34.78
C THR A 153 4.66 14.43 -33.86
N VAL A 154 3.67 14.12 -33.03
CA VAL A 154 3.66 12.95 -32.15
C VAL A 154 2.75 11.91 -32.77
N GLN A 155 3.21 10.68 -32.90
CA GLN A 155 2.33 9.58 -33.27
C GLN A 155 1.55 9.14 -32.03
N VAL A 156 0.24 9.26 -32.09
CA VAL A 156 -0.68 8.79 -31.05
C VAL A 156 -1.43 7.57 -31.57
N LEU A 157 -1.29 6.45 -30.87
CA LEU A 157 -2.02 5.23 -31.16
C LEU A 157 -3.47 5.33 -30.68
N PRO A 158 -4.43 4.64 -31.33
CA PRO A 158 -5.82 4.68 -30.93
C PRO A 158 -6.02 4.09 -29.52
N PRO A 159 -7.07 4.53 -28.79
CA PRO A 159 -7.45 3.94 -27.51
C PRO A 159 -7.63 2.42 -27.62
N ARG A 160 -7.23 1.71 -26.57
CA ARG A 160 -7.38 0.26 -26.48
C ARG A 160 -8.29 -0.08 -25.33
N GLN A 161 -9.08 -1.13 -25.51
CA GLN A 161 -9.91 -1.68 -24.45
C GLN A 161 -9.72 -3.19 -24.42
N ARG A 162 -9.62 -3.74 -23.22
CA ARG A 162 -9.65 -5.18 -22.99
C ARG A 162 -10.64 -5.50 -21.89
N ALA A 163 -11.35 -6.60 -22.05
CA ALA A 163 -12.29 -7.12 -21.06
C ALA A 163 -11.94 -8.57 -20.75
N LEU A 164 -12.01 -8.94 -19.48
CA LEU A 164 -11.81 -10.29 -18.99
C LEU A 164 -12.82 -10.59 -17.88
N ILE A 165 -13.05 -11.87 -17.60
CA ILE A 165 -13.97 -12.33 -16.55
C ILE A 165 -13.16 -13.19 -15.61
N LEU A 166 -13.15 -12.82 -14.33
CA LEU A 166 -12.43 -13.53 -13.28
C LEU A 166 -13.24 -14.72 -12.76
N SER A 167 -12.58 -15.61 -12.02
CA SER A 167 -13.13 -16.88 -11.54
C SER A 167 -14.35 -16.75 -10.61
N ASP A 168 -14.48 -15.62 -9.90
CA ASP A 168 -15.64 -15.29 -9.07
C ASP A 168 -16.82 -14.70 -9.87
N GLY A 169 -16.64 -14.46 -11.18
CA GLY A 169 -17.61 -13.81 -12.06
C GLY A 169 -17.45 -12.29 -12.18
N THR A 170 -16.48 -11.68 -11.49
CA THR A 170 -16.16 -10.26 -11.63
C THR A 170 -15.72 -9.95 -13.05
N ARG A 171 -16.36 -8.98 -13.70
CA ARG A 171 -15.96 -8.49 -15.02
C ARG A 171 -14.95 -7.38 -14.85
N VAL A 172 -13.80 -7.51 -15.49
CA VAL A 172 -12.78 -6.46 -15.50
C VAL A 172 -12.67 -5.87 -16.88
N THR A 173 -12.73 -4.54 -16.96
CA THR A 173 -12.49 -3.76 -18.16
C THR A 173 -11.30 -2.86 -17.93
N ILE A 174 -10.36 -2.84 -18.88
CA ILE A 174 -9.26 -1.88 -18.88
C ILE A 174 -9.32 -1.08 -20.15
N SER A 175 -9.37 0.23 -19.97
CA SER A 175 -9.39 1.21 -21.04
C SER A 175 -8.10 2.02 -20.98
N THR A 176 -7.35 2.06 -22.07
CA THR A 176 -6.18 2.93 -22.21
C THR A 176 -6.43 3.93 -23.32
N ALA A 177 -6.10 5.19 -23.05
CA ALA A 177 -6.33 6.28 -23.98
C ALA A 177 -5.33 7.42 -23.74
N THR A 178 -5.32 8.40 -24.63
CA THR A 178 -4.50 9.60 -24.49
C THR A 178 -5.33 10.80 -24.06
N ARG A 179 -4.78 11.61 -23.15
CA ARG A 179 -5.34 12.91 -22.77
C ARG A 179 -4.58 13.98 -23.56
N ALA A 180 -5.29 14.63 -24.48
CA ALA A 180 -4.79 15.85 -25.10
C ALA A 180 -5.03 17.03 -24.15
N PRO A 181 -4.09 17.97 -24.07
CA PRO A 181 -4.26 19.15 -23.24
C PRO A 181 -5.45 19.98 -23.70
N ARG A 182 -6.19 20.56 -22.74
CA ARG A 182 -7.14 21.65 -23.00
C ARG A 182 -6.42 22.97 -22.75
N GLY A 183 -6.38 23.87 -23.74
CA GLY A 183 -5.74 25.18 -23.61
C GLY A 183 -4.24 25.18 -23.97
N ASP A 184 -3.42 25.96 -23.25
CA ASP A 184 -2.01 26.26 -23.58
C ASP A 184 -1.00 25.17 -23.20
N ALA A 185 -1.44 24.04 -22.64
CA ALA A 185 -0.54 22.95 -22.26
C ALA A 185 0.03 22.21 -23.49
N LEU A 186 1.32 21.86 -23.43
CA LEU A 186 2.10 21.31 -24.55
C LEU A 186 2.36 19.79 -24.48
N SER A 187 1.86 19.11 -23.43
CA SER A 187 2.11 17.68 -23.20
C SER A 187 0.90 16.82 -23.51
N ILE A 188 1.12 15.73 -24.26
CA ILE A 188 0.17 14.63 -24.43
C ILE A 188 0.64 13.50 -23.51
N SER A 189 -0.29 12.94 -22.72
CA SER A 189 -0.02 11.77 -21.88
C SER A 189 -1.04 10.67 -22.15
N ASP A 190 -0.66 9.43 -21.92
CA ASP A 190 -1.59 8.32 -21.82
C ASP A 190 -2.07 8.10 -20.38
N TYR A 191 -3.21 7.43 -20.25
CA TYR A 191 -3.79 7.02 -18.98
C TYR A 191 -4.47 5.66 -19.15
N SER A 192 -4.60 4.95 -18.03
CA SER A 192 -5.28 3.65 -17.97
C SER A 192 -6.32 3.67 -16.86
N VAL A 193 -7.54 3.24 -17.17
CA VAL A 193 -8.63 3.05 -16.19
C VAL A 193 -8.86 1.56 -16.04
N LEU A 194 -8.84 1.09 -14.78
CA LEU A 194 -9.23 -0.25 -14.38
C LEU A 194 -10.65 -0.18 -13.81
N GLU A 195 -11.57 -0.92 -14.42
CA GLU A 195 -12.97 -1.05 -14.00
C GLU A 195 -13.26 -2.51 -13.64
N MET A 196 -13.94 -2.72 -12.52
CA MET A 196 -14.34 -4.03 -12.01
C MET A 196 -15.84 -3.99 -11.67
N ASP A 197 -16.65 -4.78 -12.36
CA ASP A 197 -18.07 -4.99 -12.04
C ASP A 197 -18.21 -6.28 -11.25
N PHE A 198 -18.69 -6.18 -10.01
CA PHE A 198 -18.83 -7.34 -9.13
C PHE A 198 -20.07 -8.17 -9.49
N PRO A 199 -20.05 -9.50 -9.28
CA PRO A 199 -21.19 -10.37 -9.54
C PRO A 199 -22.39 -10.05 -8.63
N ALA A 200 -22.12 -9.48 -7.45
CA ALA A 200 -23.13 -8.98 -6.51
C ALA A 200 -22.59 -7.73 -5.81
N PRO A 201 -23.48 -6.82 -5.34
CA PRO A 201 -23.06 -5.67 -4.55
C PRO A 201 -22.29 -6.08 -3.30
N VAL A 202 -21.24 -5.33 -2.98
CA VAL A 202 -20.37 -5.54 -1.83
C VAL A 202 -20.43 -4.37 -0.86
N ASN A 203 -19.97 -4.58 0.37
CA ASN A 203 -19.94 -3.56 1.42
C ASN A 203 -18.64 -2.74 1.40
N TYR A 204 -18.53 -1.76 2.29
CA TYR A 204 -17.39 -0.84 2.36
C TYR A 204 -16.06 -1.58 2.59
N ASP A 205 -16.02 -2.54 3.51
CA ASP A 205 -14.79 -3.26 3.83
C ASP A 205 -14.30 -4.13 2.67
N ALA A 206 -15.21 -4.72 1.90
CA ALA A 206 -14.85 -5.51 0.73
C ALA A 206 -14.27 -4.64 -0.40
N ILE A 207 -14.90 -3.49 -0.70
CA ILE A 207 -14.43 -2.62 -1.78
C ILE A 207 -13.12 -1.90 -1.43
N THR A 208 -12.96 -1.45 -0.18
CA THR A 208 -11.71 -0.83 0.28
C THR A 208 -10.56 -1.83 0.35
N ARG A 209 -10.83 -3.08 0.72
CA ARG A 209 -9.86 -4.16 0.63
C ARG A 209 -9.43 -4.39 -0.81
N MET A 210 -10.37 -4.43 -1.77
CA MET A 210 -10.03 -4.57 -3.19
C MET A 210 -9.17 -3.41 -3.69
N ALA A 211 -9.54 -2.17 -3.35
CA ALA A 211 -8.76 -0.97 -3.62
C ALA A 211 -7.32 -1.08 -3.09
N TRP A 212 -7.16 -1.44 -1.81
CA TRP A 212 -5.86 -1.66 -1.20
C TRP A 212 -5.05 -2.78 -1.86
N ARG A 213 -5.70 -3.88 -2.27
CA ARG A 213 -5.06 -4.97 -3.00
C ARG A 213 -4.52 -4.49 -4.36
N ILE A 214 -5.31 -3.71 -5.11
CA ILE A 214 -4.89 -3.11 -6.39
C ILE A 214 -3.68 -2.22 -6.17
N SER A 215 -3.78 -1.25 -5.27
CA SER A 215 -2.70 -0.29 -5.02
C SER A 215 -1.43 -0.99 -4.60
N THR A 216 -1.49 -1.82 -3.56
CA THR A 216 -0.31 -2.47 -3.00
C THR A 216 0.36 -3.42 -3.99
N LEU A 217 -0.41 -4.22 -4.73
CA LEU A 217 0.16 -5.13 -5.71
C LEU A 217 0.89 -4.39 -6.82
N PHE A 218 0.23 -3.42 -7.47
CA PHE A 218 0.84 -2.76 -8.63
C PHE A 218 1.98 -1.83 -8.22
N GLU A 219 1.89 -1.16 -7.07
CA GLU A 219 3.02 -0.43 -6.49
C GLU A 219 4.21 -1.36 -6.23
N PHE A 220 3.94 -2.55 -5.67
CA PHE A 220 4.96 -3.56 -5.45
C PHE A 220 5.59 -4.00 -6.77
N MET A 221 4.80 -4.26 -7.81
CA MET A 221 5.28 -4.69 -9.12
C MET A 221 6.19 -3.67 -9.79
N ILE A 222 5.99 -2.37 -9.55
CA ILE A 222 6.85 -1.30 -10.11
C ILE A 222 7.95 -0.82 -9.15
N ASP A 223 8.00 -1.33 -7.92
CA ASP A 223 8.88 -0.88 -6.81
C ASP A 223 8.78 0.63 -6.49
N SER A 224 7.55 1.18 -6.53
CA SER A 224 7.31 2.58 -6.19
C SER A 224 5.94 2.79 -5.56
N ARG A 225 5.89 3.65 -4.53
CA ARG A 225 4.64 4.16 -3.94
C ARG A 225 4.16 5.34 -4.76
N VAL A 226 2.90 5.32 -5.19
CA VAL A 226 2.32 6.39 -6.00
C VAL A 226 1.31 7.18 -5.18
N GLU A 227 0.90 8.32 -5.71
CA GLU A 227 -0.21 9.08 -5.12
C GLU A 227 -1.50 8.24 -5.18
N SER A 228 -2.22 8.20 -4.04
CA SER A 228 -3.50 7.50 -3.97
C SER A 228 -4.50 8.16 -4.92
N PRO A 229 -5.15 7.40 -5.82
CA PRO A 229 -6.14 7.94 -6.73
C PRO A 229 -7.49 8.14 -6.03
N VAL A 230 -8.38 8.92 -6.66
CA VAL A 230 -9.81 8.88 -6.33
C VAL A 230 -10.39 7.59 -6.91
N ILE A 231 -11.06 6.80 -6.07
CA ILE A 231 -11.69 5.55 -6.51
C ILE A 231 -13.17 5.80 -6.71
N GLN A 232 -13.65 5.53 -7.91
CA GLN A 232 -15.07 5.55 -8.24
C GLN A 232 -15.69 4.20 -7.87
N MET A 233 -16.84 4.23 -7.23
CA MET A 233 -17.55 3.05 -6.75
C MET A 233 -18.99 3.13 -7.26
N PRO A 234 -19.29 2.57 -8.45
CA PRO A 234 -20.66 2.38 -8.90
C PRO A 234 -21.53 1.78 -7.80
N THR A 235 -22.71 2.36 -7.57
CA THR A 235 -23.62 1.91 -6.52
C THR A 235 -24.91 1.32 -7.09
N THR A 236 -25.65 0.59 -6.25
CA THR A 236 -27.02 0.14 -6.57
C THR A 236 -28.04 1.28 -6.51
N HIS A 237 -27.67 2.43 -5.95
CA HIS A 237 -28.56 3.58 -5.84
C HIS A 237 -28.67 4.33 -7.17
N THR A 238 -29.86 4.86 -7.41
CA THR A 238 -30.14 5.74 -8.54
C THR A 238 -30.63 7.09 -8.04
N THR A 239 -30.36 8.13 -8.81
CA THR A 239 -30.95 9.45 -8.61
C THR A 239 -31.79 9.82 -9.82
N THR A 240 -32.74 10.73 -9.64
CA THR A 240 -33.52 11.28 -10.76
C THR A 240 -32.93 12.60 -11.16
N TRP A 241 -32.39 12.69 -12.38
CA TRP A 241 -31.89 13.93 -12.97
C TRP A 241 -32.61 14.18 -14.28
N ASN A 242 -33.23 15.36 -14.43
CA ASN A 242 -34.05 15.71 -15.60
C ASN A 242 -35.16 14.68 -15.94
N GLY A 243 -35.70 13.99 -14.93
CA GLY A 243 -36.71 12.94 -15.11
C GLY A 243 -36.17 11.58 -15.55
N GLU A 244 -34.85 11.45 -15.74
CA GLU A 244 -34.18 10.19 -16.04
C GLU A 244 -33.54 9.61 -14.78
N GLN A 245 -33.61 8.29 -14.62
CA GLN A 245 -32.88 7.58 -13.57
C GLN A 245 -31.42 7.44 -13.98
N THR A 246 -30.53 8.07 -13.24
CA THR A 246 -29.08 7.96 -13.44
C THR A 246 -28.45 7.19 -12.28
N PRO A 247 -27.53 6.25 -12.56
CA PRO A 247 -26.84 5.50 -11.52
C PRO A 247 -25.93 6.45 -10.72
N ILE A 248 -25.93 6.29 -9.40
CA ILE A 248 -25.03 7.04 -8.53
C ILE A 248 -23.67 6.33 -8.50
N VAL A 249 -22.61 7.09 -8.75
CA VAL A 249 -21.22 6.65 -8.56
C VAL A 249 -20.67 7.36 -7.34
N ALA A 250 -20.33 6.59 -6.31
CA ALA A 250 -19.68 7.11 -5.13
C ALA A 250 -18.19 7.38 -5.41
N GLU A 251 -17.60 8.34 -4.71
CA GLU A 251 -16.16 8.61 -4.76
C GLU A 251 -15.54 8.34 -3.41
N LEU A 252 -14.61 7.38 -3.35
CA LEU A 252 -13.82 7.09 -2.16
C LEU A 252 -12.55 7.93 -2.16
N TRP A 253 -12.42 8.70 -1.10
CA TRP A 253 -11.26 9.49 -0.75
C TRP A 253 -10.73 8.95 0.57
N TYR A 254 -9.65 8.17 0.53
CA TYR A 254 -9.07 7.57 1.72
C TYR A 254 -7.56 7.71 1.69
N ARG A 255 -6.97 7.74 2.88
CA ARG A 255 -5.52 7.72 3.04
C ARG A 255 -5.11 6.39 3.65
N PRO A 256 -4.39 5.52 2.92
CA PRO A 256 -3.82 4.32 3.51
C PRO A 256 -2.93 4.70 4.71
N SER A 257 -3.10 4.01 5.83
CA SER A 257 -2.35 4.23 7.08
C SER A 257 -0.83 4.16 6.89
N GLU A 258 -0.37 3.43 5.89
CA GLU A 258 1.03 3.17 5.53
C GLU A 258 1.66 4.29 4.67
N SER A 259 0.86 5.12 3.98
CA SER A 259 1.35 6.11 3.00
C SER A 259 1.90 7.41 3.62
N ARG A 260 2.59 7.33 4.75
CA ARG A 260 2.90 8.54 5.55
C ARG A 260 3.90 9.49 4.90
N ARG A 261 4.71 9.11 3.90
CA ARG A 261 5.92 9.90 3.55
C ARG A 261 6.37 9.99 2.09
N SER A 262 5.80 9.24 1.15
CA SER A 262 6.37 9.13 -0.20
C SER A 262 5.35 9.49 -1.28
N LYS A 263 5.11 10.79 -1.50
CA LYS A 263 4.54 11.25 -2.78
C LYS A 263 5.65 11.17 -3.82
N ARG A 264 5.79 10.05 -4.50
CA ARG A 264 6.68 9.94 -5.67
C ARG A 264 5.84 10.00 -6.92
N SER A 265 6.34 10.73 -7.92
CA SER A 265 5.88 10.54 -9.29
C SER A 265 6.05 9.07 -9.66
N THR A 266 5.19 8.59 -10.55
CA THR A 266 5.38 7.28 -11.16
C THR A 266 6.80 7.18 -11.73
N PRO A 267 7.54 6.09 -11.46
CA PRO A 267 8.91 5.95 -11.94
C PRO A 267 8.93 5.91 -13.47
N ASP A 268 10.04 6.41 -14.03
CA ASP A 268 10.33 6.30 -15.46
C ASP A 268 10.32 4.83 -15.89
N ASP A 269 9.99 4.58 -17.15
CA ASP A 269 9.89 3.22 -17.72
C ASP A 269 11.10 2.32 -17.41
N TYR A 270 12.30 2.91 -17.42
CA TYR A 270 13.57 2.21 -17.16
C TYR A 270 13.84 1.91 -15.69
N GLU A 271 13.15 2.59 -14.78
CA GLU A 271 13.27 2.41 -13.32
C GLU A 271 12.15 1.54 -12.75
N ARG A 272 11.22 1.06 -13.59
CA ARG A 272 10.17 0.14 -13.16
C ARG A 272 10.74 -1.26 -13.01
N LEU A 273 10.50 -1.85 -11.83
CA LEU A 273 10.93 -3.22 -11.53
C LEU A 273 10.35 -4.22 -12.54
N THR A 274 9.04 -4.18 -12.79
CA THR A 274 8.37 -5.02 -13.80
C THR A 274 7.33 -4.22 -14.59
N THR A 275 7.01 -4.71 -15.78
CA THR A 275 5.89 -4.27 -16.62
C THR A 275 5.22 -5.48 -17.27
N GLU A 276 4.01 -5.34 -17.81
CA GLU A 276 3.25 -6.43 -18.45
C GLU A 276 4.04 -7.14 -19.57
N GLY A 277 4.93 -6.42 -20.27
CA GLY A 277 5.79 -6.99 -21.30
C GLY A 277 7.12 -7.56 -20.81
N SER A 278 7.49 -7.36 -19.53
CA SER A 278 8.79 -7.78 -18.99
C SER A 278 8.73 -9.07 -18.17
N VAL A 279 7.54 -9.57 -17.86
CA VAL A 279 7.30 -10.80 -17.11
C VAL A 279 6.21 -11.62 -17.78
N SER A 280 6.23 -12.93 -17.63
CA SER A 280 5.24 -13.85 -18.19
C SER A 280 3.90 -13.86 -17.44
N VAL A 281 3.86 -13.33 -16.22
CA VAL A 281 2.64 -13.25 -15.42
C VAL A 281 1.67 -12.28 -16.07
N THR A 282 0.52 -12.80 -16.51
CA THR A 282 -0.52 -12.00 -17.16
C THR A 282 -1.25 -11.14 -16.14
N LEU A 283 -1.85 -10.04 -16.62
CA LEU A 283 -2.75 -9.24 -15.78
C LEU A 283 -3.87 -10.10 -15.16
N GLU A 284 -4.49 -10.96 -15.97
CA GLU A 284 -5.57 -11.85 -15.50
C GLU A 284 -5.11 -12.69 -14.31
N ALA A 285 -3.91 -13.29 -14.40
CA ALA A 285 -3.34 -14.07 -13.30
C ALA A 285 -3.10 -13.22 -12.04
N LEU A 286 -2.64 -11.97 -12.17
CA LEU A 286 -2.47 -11.06 -11.04
C LEU A 286 -3.81 -10.73 -10.37
N LEU A 287 -4.83 -10.40 -11.17
CA LEU A 287 -6.16 -10.06 -10.66
C LEU A 287 -6.87 -11.27 -10.04
N GLU A 288 -6.72 -12.47 -10.62
CA GLU A 288 -7.21 -13.72 -10.04
C GLU A 288 -6.60 -13.98 -8.65
N ARG A 289 -5.29 -13.76 -8.51
CA ARG A 289 -4.60 -13.86 -7.21
C ARG A 289 -5.13 -12.83 -6.21
N MET A 290 -5.58 -11.68 -6.66
CA MET A 290 -6.17 -10.67 -5.78
C MET A 290 -7.58 -11.01 -5.34
N ILE A 291 -8.41 -11.66 -6.16
CA ILE A 291 -9.78 -12.01 -5.77
C ILE A 291 -9.79 -13.27 -4.90
N GLY A 292 -9.10 -14.32 -5.34
CA GLY A 292 -9.08 -15.63 -4.66
C GLY A 292 -7.99 -15.80 -3.61
N GLY A 293 -7.02 -14.88 -3.54
CA GLY A 293 -5.88 -14.98 -2.64
C GLY A 293 -6.14 -14.43 -1.24
N SER A 294 -5.27 -14.83 -0.30
CA SER A 294 -5.31 -14.27 1.05
C SER A 294 -4.68 -12.88 1.09
N ASP A 295 -5.10 -12.08 2.07
CA ASP A 295 -4.55 -10.74 2.29
C ASP A 295 -3.08 -10.76 2.72
N GLU A 296 -2.56 -11.92 3.14
CA GLU A 296 -1.22 -12.02 3.72
C GLU A 296 -0.11 -11.77 2.69
N LEU A 297 -0.25 -12.25 1.45
CA LEU A 297 0.75 -12.00 0.40
C LEU A 297 0.81 -10.52 0.04
N ILE A 298 -0.35 -9.87 -0.07
CA ILE A 298 -0.45 -8.44 -0.37
C ILE A 298 0.08 -7.60 0.79
N HIS A 299 -0.24 -7.97 2.03
CA HIS A 299 0.28 -7.31 3.22
C HIS A 299 1.81 -7.42 3.29
N PHE A 300 2.35 -8.62 3.03
CA PHE A 300 3.79 -8.84 3.01
C PHE A 300 4.48 -8.03 1.89
N ALA A 301 3.86 -7.93 0.70
CA ALA A 301 4.33 -7.05 -0.37
C ALA A 301 4.41 -5.58 0.09
N GLY A 302 3.39 -5.11 0.81
CA GLY A 302 3.38 -3.77 1.43
C GLY A 302 4.50 -3.58 2.45
N THR A 303 4.73 -4.56 3.34
CA THR A 303 5.82 -4.54 4.34
C THR A 303 7.20 -4.50 3.68
N ILE A 304 7.42 -5.26 2.60
CA ILE A 304 8.68 -5.24 1.85
C ILE A 304 8.94 -3.85 1.28
N GLN A 305 7.92 -3.21 0.71
CA GLN A 305 8.07 -1.87 0.15
C GLN A 305 8.37 -0.81 1.22
N SER A 306 7.59 -0.80 2.31
CA SER A 306 7.75 0.18 3.38
C SER A 306 9.11 0.06 4.07
N SER A 307 9.54 -1.18 4.32
CA SER A 307 10.84 -1.49 4.95
C SER A 307 12.00 -1.22 4.01
N GLY A 308 11.92 -1.67 2.76
CA GLY A 308 12.98 -1.49 1.76
C GLY A 308 13.18 -0.04 1.31
N ASN A 309 12.16 0.81 1.45
CA ASN A 309 12.25 2.25 1.21
C ASN A 309 12.51 3.07 2.48
N PHE A 310 12.68 2.41 3.63
CA PHE A 310 12.92 3.04 4.93
C PHE A 310 11.87 4.11 5.31
N GLU A 311 10.59 3.81 5.04
CA GLU A 311 9.47 4.71 5.37
C GLU A 311 9.25 4.82 6.90
N GLN A 312 9.70 3.80 7.63
CA GLN A 312 9.69 3.70 9.07
C GLN A 312 11.09 3.88 9.67
N THR A 313 11.20 3.91 10.99
CA THR A 313 12.51 3.84 11.65
C THR A 313 13.19 2.52 11.31
N ILE A 314 14.52 2.53 11.16
CA ILE A 314 15.31 1.35 10.71
C ILE A 314 14.97 0.10 11.53
N HIS A 315 14.90 0.21 12.86
CA HIS A 315 14.59 -0.91 13.75
C HIS A 315 13.15 -1.44 13.58
N HIS A 316 12.19 -0.55 13.30
CA HIS A 316 10.80 -0.94 13.12
C HIS A 316 10.62 -1.68 11.79
N GLY A 317 11.11 -1.09 10.68
CA GLY A 317 11.07 -1.73 9.38
C GLY A 317 11.83 -3.06 9.35
N TYR A 318 13.02 -3.12 9.98
CA TYR A 318 13.78 -4.36 10.10
C TYR A 318 13.01 -5.45 10.88
N GLY A 319 12.37 -5.08 11.99
CA GLY A 319 11.56 -6.00 12.80
C GLY A 319 10.31 -6.49 12.08
N GLU A 320 9.58 -5.59 11.42
CA GLU A 320 8.37 -5.92 10.63
C GLU A 320 8.72 -6.83 9.45
N LEU A 321 9.79 -6.53 8.72
CA LEU A 321 10.25 -7.35 7.60
C LEU A 321 10.61 -8.77 8.03
N LEU A 322 11.33 -8.93 9.15
CA LEU A 322 11.63 -10.25 9.69
C LEU A 322 10.36 -11.00 10.11
N GLY A 323 9.41 -10.32 10.75
CA GLY A 323 8.10 -10.90 11.08
C GLY A 323 7.34 -11.37 9.84
N GLY A 324 7.33 -10.55 8.79
CA GLY A 324 6.71 -10.87 7.51
C GLY A 324 7.36 -12.08 6.82
N LEU A 325 8.69 -12.17 6.80
CA LEU A 325 9.42 -13.32 6.27
C LEU A 325 9.13 -14.60 7.06
N GLU A 326 9.08 -14.53 8.39
CA GLU A 326 8.73 -15.67 9.23
C GLU A 326 7.29 -16.17 9.01
N GLU A 327 6.36 -15.24 8.78
CA GLU A 327 4.97 -15.57 8.48
C GLU A 327 4.84 -16.18 7.08
N PHE A 328 5.46 -15.54 6.06
CA PHE A 328 5.50 -16.05 4.70
C PHE A 328 6.05 -17.48 4.65
N ASP A 329 7.19 -17.71 5.31
CA ASP A 329 7.83 -19.02 5.40
C ASP A 329 6.88 -20.07 6.01
N ARG A 330 6.17 -19.69 7.08
CA ARG A 330 5.23 -20.59 7.77
C ARG A 330 4.06 -21.00 6.88
N GLN A 331 3.57 -20.08 6.06
CA GLN A 331 2.44 -20.30 5.17
C GLN A 331 2.81 -21.11 3.94
N HIS A 332 3.98 -20.85 3.34
CA HIS A 332 4.37 -21.44 2.05
C HIS A 332 5.16 -22.74 2.20
N PHE A 333 5.97 -22.87 3.25
CA PHE A 333 6.80 -24.06 3.49
C PHE A 333 6.36 -24.85 4.75
N GLY A 334 5.29 -24.41 5.42
CA GLY A 334 4.68 -25.12 6.56
C GLY A 334 5.38 -24.90 7.91
N GLN A 335 4.71 -25.41 8.97
CA GLN A 335 5.20 -25.44 10.35
C GLN A 335 6.03 -26.69 10.59
N ASP A 336 7.22 -26.76 10.03
CA ASP A 336 8.13 -27.82 10.42
C ASP A 336 8.51 -27.64 11.90
N ARG A 337 8.38 -28.74 12.64
CA ARG A 337 8.80 -28.83 14.04
C ARG A 337 10.28 -29.12 14.07
N ASP A 338 11.05 -28.42 14.89
CA ASP A 338 12.47 -28.73 15.03
C ASP A 338 12.62 -30.14 15.68
N PRO A 339 13.13 -31.15 14.95
CA PRO A 339 13.27 -32.50 15.49
C PRO A 339 14.20 -32.53 16.73
N ASN A 340 15.10 -31.55 16.84
CA ASN A 340 16.04 -31.44 17.94
C ASN A 340 15.50 -30.66 19.15
N PHE A 341 14.32 -30.04 19.07
CA PHE A 341 13.77 -29.20 20.14
C PHE A 341 13.70 -29.93 21.49
N ARG A 342 13.18 -31.16 21.52
CA ARG A 342 13.08 -31.96 22.74
C ARG A 342 14.45 -32.34 23.33
N VAL A 343 15.47 -32.48 22.48
CA VAL A 343 16.84 -32.79 22.89
C VAL A 343 17.52 -31.53 23.43
N ASN A 344 17.42 -30.43 22.69
CA ASN A 344 17.95 -29.12 23.09
C ASN A 344 17.30 -28.62 24.38
N MET A 345 15.99 -28.84 24.57
CA MET A 345 15.32 -28.48 25.80
C MET A 345 15.75 -29.29 27.01
N ARG A 346 16.05 -30.58 26.82
CA ARG A 346 16.64 -31.41 27.87
C ARG A 346 18.05 -30.96 28.21
N ARG A 347 18.86 -30.60 27.21
CA ARG A 347 20.22 -30.07 27.42
C ARG A 347 20.19 -28.73 28.16
N LEU A 348 19.34 -27.80 27.76
CA LEU A 348 19.19 -26.52 28.45
C LEU A 348 18.67 -26.72 29.89
N ALA A 349 17.71 -27.63 30.10
CA ALA A 349 17.27 -27.98 31.45
C ALA A 349 18.41 -28.53 32.33
N ALA A 350 19.31 -29.32 31.76
CA ALA A 350 20.49 -29.83 32.46
C ALA A 350 21.47 -28.69 32.81
N ILE A 351 21.78 -27.81 31.84
CA ILE A 351 22.68 -26.66 32.04
C ILE A 351 22.14 -25.71 33.11
N VAL A 352 20.84 -25.36 33.05
CA VAL A 352 20.22 -24.44 34.04
C VAL A 352 20.19 -25.06 35.43
N ARG A 353 20.01 -26.39 35.54
CA ARG A 353 20.05 -27.09 36.82
C ARG A 353 21.47 -27.18 37.40
N GLU A 354 22.46 -27.39 36.55
CA GLU A 354 23.85 -27.60 36.96
C GLU A 354 24.61 -26.30 37.23
N HIS A 355 24.29 -25.24 36.48
CA HIS A 355 25.05 -23.99 36.48
C HIS A 355 24.20 -22.73 36.69
N GLY A 356 22.87 -22.82 36.64
CA GLY A 356 21.98 -21.67 36.79
C GLY A 356 21.69 -21.33 38.25
N SER A 357 21.42 -20.05 38.51
CA SER A 357 20.92 -19.57 39.80
C SER A 357 19.51 -20.08 40.09
N GLU A 358 19.02 -19.93 41.33
CA GLU A 358 17.61 -20.24 41.64
C GLU A 358 16.63 -19.43 40.78
N ASP A 359 16.98 -18.19 40.43
CA ASP A 359 16.15 -17.35 39.57
C ASP A 359 16.15 -17.84 38.12
N ASP A 360 17.28 -18.31 37.60
CA ASP A 360 17.37 -18.92 36.26
C ASP A 360 16.53 -20.19 36.17
N GLN A 361 16.55 -21.01 37.23
CA GLN A 361 15.74 -22.23 37.32
C GLN A 361 14.24 -21.90 37.34
N ARG A 362 13.82 -20.89 38.12
CA ARG A 362 12.42 -20.42 38.14
C ARG A 362 11.98 -19.81 36.83
N LEU A 363 12.86 -19.07 36.15
CA LEU A 363 12.60 -18.50 34.83
C LEU A 363 12.46 -19.60 33.79
N PHE A 364 13.36 -20.58 33.80
CA PHE A 364 13.33 -21.71 32.89
C PHE A 364 12.03 -22.52 32.99
N GLU A 365 11.57 -22.86 34.19
CA GLU A 365 10.30 -23.60 34.35
C GLU A 365 9.09 -22.78 33.86
N ARG A 366 9.13 -21.45 33.98
CA ARG A 366 8.09 -20.56 33.47
C ARG A 366 8.06 -20.50 31.94
N VAL A 367 9.23 -20.44 31.31
CA VAL A 367 9.38 -20.27 29.85
C VAL A 367 9.31 -21.60 29.10
N ARG A 368 9.73 -22.70 29.72
CA ARG A 368 9.71 -24.04 29.11
C ARG A 368 8.30 -24.47 28.68
N GLY A 369 7.27 -24.06 29.44
CA GLY A 369 5.87 -24.35 29.11
C GLY A 369 5.33 -23.53 27.93
N SER A 370 5.93 -22.37 27.63
CA SER A 370 5.56 -21.50 26.51
C SER A 370 6.48 -21.62 25.29
N ALA A 371 7.55 -22.41 25.39
CA ALA A 371 8.49 -22.62 24.30
C ALA A 371 7.85 -23.36 23.12
N SER A 372 7.85 -22.74 21.95
CA SER A 372 7.34 -23.32 20.71
C SER A 372 8.36 -24.29 20.11
N ASN A 373 7.87 -25.43 19.60
CA ASN A 373 8.65 -26.40 18.82
C ASN A 373 8.85 -25.97 17.35
N GLY A 374 8.53 -24.73 17.00
CA GLY A 374 8.74 -24.22 15.64
C GLY A 374 10.22 -24.00 15.30
N TYR A 375 10.55 -23.97 14.01
CA TYR A 375 11.86 -23.52 13.56
C TYR A 375 12.22 -22.13 14.08
N SER A 376 13.50 -21.98 14.44
CA SER A 376 14.11 -20.69 14.80
C SER A 376 14.16 -19.76 13.59
N LEU A 377 14.30 -18.45 13.84
CA LEU A 377 14.45 -17.46 12.77
C LEU A 377 15.56 -17.84 11.78
N ALA A 378 16.74 -18.24 12.28
CA ALA A 378 17.87 -18.61 11.43
C ALA A 378 17.50 -19.74 10.46
N ARG A 379 16.86 -20.81 10.95
CA ARG A 379 16.46 -21.95 10.11
C ARG A 379 15.38 -21.59 9.08
N ARG A 380 14.47 -20.68 9.43
CA ARG A 380 13.47 -20.16 8.47
C ARG A 380 14.14 -19.35 7.38
N LEU A 381 15.09 -18.49 7.74
CA LEU A 381 15.87 -17.73 6.77
C LEU A 381 16.70 -18.66 5.89
N GLU A 382 17.39 -19.67 6.43
CA GLU A 382 18.11 -20.69 5.63
C GLU A 382 17.20 -21.30 4.55
N ARG A 383 15.98 -21.70 4.93
CA ARG A 383 14.98 -22.27 4.00
C ARG A 383 14.51 -21.27 2.94
N LEU A 384 14.41 -19.99 3.28
CA LEU A 384 14.10 -18.94 2.31
C LEU A 384 15.28 -18.65 1.37
N PHE A 385 16.52 -18.79 1.85
CA PHE A 385 17.72 -18.57 1.05
C PHE A 385 18.05 -19.76 0.13
N GLU A 386 17.57 -20.97 0.44
CA GLU A 386 17.77 -22.16 -0.41
C GLU A 386 17.32 -21.94 -1.87
N PRO A 387 16.04 -21.64 -2.18
CA PRO A 387 15.61 -21.41 -3.57
C PRO A 387 16.23 -20.14 -4.18
N TRP A 388 16.54 -19.13 -3.37
CA TRP A 388 17.27 -17.93 -3.81
C TRP A 388 18.65 -18.30 -4.36
N HIS A 389 19.39 -19.15 -3.66
CA HIS A 389 20.69 -19.64 -4.10
C HIS A 389 20.59 -20.65 -5.25
N GLU A 390 19.57 -21.51 -5.27
CA GLU A 390 19.32 -22.43 -6.39
C GLU A 390 19.12 -21.70 -7.72
N ASP A 391 18.43 -20.56 -7.72
CA ASP A 391 18.29 -19.69 -8.89
C ASP A 391 19.57 -18.86 -9.19
N GLY A 392 20.61 -18.99 -8.36
CA GLY A 392 21.92 -18.38 -8.55
C GLY A 392 22.05 -16.95 -8.01
N PHE A 393 21.10 -16.46 -7.22
CA PHE A 393 21.21 -15.13 -6.62
C PHE A 393 22.31 -15.09 -5.55
N ARG A 394 22.96 -13.94 -5.46
CA ARG A 394 24.11 -13.67 -4.59
C ARG A 394 23.67 -13.08 -3.25
N GLY A 395 24.60 -13.08 -2.31
CA GLY A 395 24.41 -12.53 -0.96
C GLY A 395 24.23 -13.64 0.07
N GLU A 396 25.25 -13.84 0.90
CA GLU A 396 25.23 -14.78 2.02
C GLU A 396 25.20 -13.98 3.33
N PRO A 397 24.03 -13.83 3.98
CA PRO A 397 23.97 -13.09 5.24
C PRO A 397 24.57 -13.90 6.39
N ASN A 398 25.16 -13.19 7.35
CA ASN A 398 25.42 -13.76 8.66
C ASN A 398 24.09 -13.86 9.44
N LEU A 399 23.42 -15.00 9.34
CA LEU A 399 22.13 -15.26 10.00
C LEU A 399 22.21 -15.15 11.53
N GLY A 400 23.36 -15.46 12.12
CA GLY A 400 23.63 -15.24 13.53
C GLY A 400 23.55 -13.76 13.89
N ARG A 401 24.21 -12.91 13.10
CA ARG A 401 24.17 -11.46 13.26
C ARG A 401 22.77 -10.89 13.07
N ILE A 402 22.01 -11.36 12.08
CA ILE A 402 20.60 -10.95 11.87
C ILE A 402 19.75 -11.23 13.11
N ARG A 403 19.86 -12.45 13.66
CA ARG A 403 19.16 -12.83 14.89
C ARG A 403 19.59 -11.96 16.08
N ASP A 404 20.89 -11.72 16.23
CA ASP A 404 21.41 -10.94 17.34
C ASP A 404 20.93 -9.47 17.25
N LEU A 405 20.90 -8.88 16.05
CA LEU A 405 20.33 -7.54 15.81
C LEU A 405 18.85 -7.47 16.14
N ARG A 406 18.05 -8.50 15.81
CA ARG A 406 16.64 -8.56 16.21
C ARG A 406 16.47 -8.51 17.73
N ASN A 407 17.32 -9.22 18.47
CA ASN A 407 17.28 -9.26 19.93
C ASN A 407 17.75 -7.94 20.57
N ILE A 408 18.44 -7.08 19.82
CA ILE A 408 18.84 -5.73 20.25
C ILE A 408 17.68 -4.73 20.08
N ILE A 409 16.69 -5.01 19.21
CA ILE A 409 15.53 -4.13 19.01
C ILE A 409 14.77 -4.02 20.35
N PRO A 410 14.69 -2.82 20.96
CA PRO A 410 14.11 -2.72 22.28
C PRO A 410 12.60 -2.92 22.23
N HIS A 411 12.08 -3.72 23.17
CA HIS A 411 10.65 -3.77 23.49
C HIS A 411 10.19 -2.47 24.21
N GLY A 412 10.30 -1.33 23.53
CA GLY A 412 9.74 -0.04 24.01
C GLY A 412 10.65 0.81 24.90
N ARG A 413 11.96 0.55 24.97
CA ARG A 413 12.92 1.44 25.65
C ARG A 413 14.03 1.84 24.67
N GLY A 414 13.94 3.04 24.13
CA GLY A 414 14.87 3.59 23.13
C GLY A 414 16.33 3.47 23.56
N LEU A 415 16.99 2.41 23.10
CA LEU A 415 18.43 2.24 23.16
C LEU A 415 19.01 2.91 21.91
N GLU A 416 20.03 3.73 22.11
CA GLU A 416 20.84 4.26 21.02
C GLU A 416 21.54 3.08 20.34
N LEU A 417 21.13 2.75 19.12
CA LEU A 417 21.81 1.75 18.28
C LEU A 417 23.23 2.26 18.01
N SER A 418 24.24 1.40 18.17
CA SER A 418 25.57 1.73 17.70
C SER A 418 25.55 1.95 16.18
N SER A 419 26.45 2.80 15.67
CA SER A 419 26.56 3.06 14.23
C SER A 419 26.71 1.78 13.42
N ASP A 420 27.53 0.84 13.89
CA ASP A 420 27.75 -0.45 13.23
C ASP A 420 26.46 -1.30 13.18
N ALA A 421 25.70 -1.35 14.27
CA ALA A 421 24.43 -2.07 14.30
C ALA A 421 23.39 -1.44 13.37
N ALA A 422 23.36 -0.11 13.28
CA ALA A 422 22.49 0.60 12.35
C ALA A 422 22.88 0.34 10.88
N GLN A 423 24.16 0.36 10.54
CA GLN A 423 24.67 0.05 9.20
C GLN A 423 24.36 -1.40 8.81
N ASP A 424 24.61 -2.35 9.72
CA ASP A 424 24.24 -3.75 9.51
C ASP A 424 22.74 -3.90 9.27
N MET A 425 21.90 -3.26 10.09
CA MET A 425 20.44 -3.31 9.91
C MET A 425 20.02 -2.75 8.56
N VAL A 426 20.61 -1.66 8.08
CA VAL A 426 20.34 -1.11 6.73
C VAL A 426 20.72 -2.13 5.66
N ALA A 427 21.94 -2.68 5.71
CA ALA A 427 22.42 -3.65 4.73
C ALA A 427 21.55 -4.93 4.70
N TYR A 428 21.22 -5.48 5.89
CA TYR A 428 20.34 -6.64 5.98
C TYR A 428 18.91 -6.32 5.59
N THR A 429 18.39 -5.12 5.87
CA THR A 429 17.04 -4.72 5.40
C THR A 429 16.98 -4.74 3.88
N THR A 430 18.00 -4.21 3.19
CA THR A 430 18.06 -4.25 1.72
C THR A 430 18.09 -5.68 1.19
N LEU A 431 18.96 -6.53 1.74
CA LEU A 431 19.06 -7.94 1.33
C LEU A 431 17.75 -8.71 1.60
N LEU A 432 17.21 -8.60 2.82
CA LEU A 432 15.97 -9.28 3.22
C LEU A 432 14.76 -8.78 2.42
N SER A 433 14.73 -7.51 2.05
CA SER A 433 13.69 -6.96 1.17
C SER A 433 13.80 -7.55 -0.24
N ALA A 434 15.01 -7.72 -0.76
CA ALA A 434 15.24 -8.37 -2.05
C ALA A 434 14.82 -9.85 -2.02
N VAL A 435 15.14 -10.58 -0.95
CA VAL A 435 14.73 -11.98 -0.75
C VAL A 435 13.20 -12.08 -0.63
N GLY A 436 12.58 -11.25 0.20
CA GLY A 436 11.12 -11.19 0.31
C GLY A 436 10.46 -10.88 -1.04
N ARG A 437 11.02 -9.92 -1.78
CA ARG A 437 10.53 -9.54 -3.12
C ARG A 437 10.66 -10.69 -4.12
N TYR A 438 11.77 -11.41 -4.12
CA TYR A 438 11.96 -12.62 -4.93
C TYR A 438 10.86 -13.64 -4.63
N HIS A 439 10.61 -13.93 -3.35
CA HIS A 439 9.59 -14.91 -2.96
C HIS A 439 8.18 -14.51 -3.33
N VAL A 440 7.81 -13.23 -3.15
CA VAL A 440 6.49 -12.73 -3.57
C VAL A 440 6.35 -12.82 -5.09
N LEU A 441 7.36 -12.41 -5.87
CA LEU A 441 7.31 -12.50 -7.34
C LEU A 441 7.22 -13.96 -7.81
N ARG A 442 7.96 -14.89 -7.20
CA ARG A 442 7.84 -16.34 -7.45
C ARG A 442 6.44 -16.85 -7.14
N ALA A 443 5.84 -16.41 -6.02
CA ALA A 443 4.47 -16.79 -5.63
C ALA A 443 3.40 -16.25 -6.60
N LEU A 444 3.66 -15.09 -7.21
CA LEU A 444 2.83 -14.51 -8.28
C LEU A 444 3.02 -15.22 -9.64
N GLY A 445 4.06 -16.05 -9.79
CA GLY A 445 4.31 -16.88 -10.96
C GLY A 445 5.53 -16.49 -11.80
N CYS A 446 6.31 -15.50 -11.38
CA CYS A 446 7.56 -15.17 -12.07
C CYS A 446 8.60 -16.28 -11.89
N THR A 447 9.45 -16.48 -12.89
CA THR A 447 10.64 -17.34 -12.83
C THR A 447 11.82 -16.61 -12.18
N GLY A 448 12.83 -17.35 -11.72
CA GLY A 448 14.06 -16.76 -11.17
C GLY A 448 14.77 -15.81 -12.15
N ASP A 449 14.79 -16.17 -13.44
CA ASP A 449 15.39 -15.33 -14.49
C ASP A 449 14.62 -14.03 -14.72
N GLU A 450 13.29 -14.06 -14.67
CA GLU A 450 12.47 -12.85 -14.77
C GLU A 450 12.69 -11.92 -13.56
N VAL A 451 12.82 -12.49 -12.35
CA VAL A 451 13.15 -11.72 -11.15
C VAL A 451 14.55 -11.12 -11.27
N ALA A 452 15.53 -11.85 -11.77
CA ALA A 452 16.89 -11.35 -11.97
C ALA A 452 16.92 -10.20 -12.98
N ASN A 453 16.22 -10.35 -14.11
CA ASN A 453 16.05 -9.29 -15.11
C ASN A 453 15.37 -8.05 -14.53
N ALA A 454 14.33 -8.23 -13.72
CA ALA A 454 13.66 -7.14 -13.01
C ALA A 454 14.62 -6.40 -12.07
N PHE A 455 15.44 -7.13 -11.30
CA PHE A 455 16.43 -6.55 -10.39
C PHE A 455 17.52 -5.78 -11.13
N MET A 456 17.89 -6.22 -12.34
CA MET A 456 18.84 -5.51 -13.20
C MET A 456 18.34 -4.16 -13.72
N ARG A 457 17.02 -3.90 -13.72
CA ARG A 457 16.46 -2.58 -14.02
C ARG A 457 16.71 -1.57 -12.89
N LEU A 458 16.96 -2.07 -11.68
CA LEU A 458 17.30 -1.28 -10.50
C LEU A 458 18.70 -1.64 -10.00
N PRO A 459 19.75 -1.44 -10.83
CA PRO A 459 21.09 -1.96 -10.53
C PRO A 459 21.69 -1.35 -9.27
N HIS A 460 21.33 -0.10 -8.96
CA HIS A 460 21.76 0.60 -7.75
C HIS A 460 21.17 -0.01 -6.47
N LYS A 461 20.03 -0.71 -6.56
CA LYS A 461 19.30 -1.29 -5.41
C LYS A 461 19.52 -2.79 -5.29
N TYR A 462 19.49 -3.52 -6.40
CA TYR A 462 19.53 -4.99 -6.41
C TYR A 462 20.60 -5.60 -7.32
N GLY A 463 21.31 -4.81 -8.13
CA GLY A 463 22.25 -5.34 -9.14
C GLY A 463 23.41 -6.15 -8.57
N PHE A 464 23.82 -5.89 -7.32
CA PHE A 464 24.85 -6.68 -6.65
C PHE A 464 24.36 -8.04 -6.13
N LEU A 465 23.04 -8.29 -6.17
CA LEU A 465 22.40 -9.52 -5.70
C LEU A 465 22.03 -10.48 -6.84
N VAL A 466 21.96 -10.01 -8.09
CA VAL A 466 21.57 -10.87 -9.23
C VAL A 466 22.62 -11.93 -9.54
N PRO A 467 22.27 -13.05 -10.21
CA PRO A 467 23.24 -14.05 -10.64
C PRO A 467 24.30 -13.47 -11.60
N ASP A 468 25.53 -14.00 -11.56
CA ASP A 468 26.66 -13.47 -12.35
C ASP A 468 26.39 -13.48 -13.87
N ARG A 469 25.57 -14.43 -14.36
CA ARG A 469 25.18 -14.50 -15.77
C ARG A 469 24.38 -13.29 -16.28
N PHE A 470 23.85 -12.47 -15.39
CA PHE A 470 23.11 -11.24 -15.73
C PHE A 470 23.97 -9.98 -15.59
N VAL A 471 25.17 -10.08 -15.03
CA VAL A 471 26.09 -8.94 -14.94
C VAL A 471 26.74 -8.75 -16.31
N PRO A 472 26.59 -7.59 -16.97
CA PRO A 472 27.23 -7.36 -18.26
C PRO A 472 28.74 -7.55 -18.14
N GLU A 473 29.33 -8.39 -18.98
CA GLU A 473 30.78 -8.48 -19.10
C GLU A 473 31.29 -7.08 -19.46
N ARG A 474 32.10 -6.47 -18.58
CA ARG A 474 32.75 -5.19 -18.91
C ARG A 474 33.67 -5.44 -20.10
N PRO A 475 33.44 -4.85 -21.28
CA PRO A 475 34.43 -4.89 -22.34
C PRO A 475 35.61 -4.03 -21.87
N GLY A 476 36.79 -4.64 -21.66
CA GLY A 476 38.04 -3.88 -21.51
C GLY A 476 38.82 -4.01 -20.20
N ALA A 477 38.53 -4.96 -19.30
CA ALA A 477 39.42 -5.24 -18.16
C ALA A 477 40.63 -6.15 -18.52
N GLY A 478 40.90 -6.34 -19.82
CA GLY A 478 41.87 -7.31 -20.35
C GLY A 478 42.98 -6.73 -21.23
N GLU A 479 43.09 -5.41 -21.40
CA GLU A 479 44.27 -4.81 -22.01
C GLU A 479 45.06 -4.05 -20.94
N ALA A 480 46.05 -4.73 -20.38
CA ALA A 480 47.15 -4.07 -19.71
C ALA A 480 47.74 -3.03 -20.67
N VAL A 481 47.65 -1.76 -20.28
CA VAL A 481 48.41 -0.69 -20.90
C VAL A 481 49.88 -1.11 -20.81
N PRO A 482 50.60 -1.34 -21.92
CA PRO A 482 52.02 -1.62 -21.81
C PRO A 482 52.70 -0.36 -21.27
N ASP A 483 53.49 -0.56 -20.22
CA ASP A 483 54.33 0.47 -19.62
C ASP A 483 55.10 1.19 -20.74
N ARG A 484 54.91 2.51 -20.83
CA ARG A 484 55.74 3.36 -21.67
C ARG A 484 57.03 3.64 -20.89
N GLU A 485 58.14 3.15 -21.42
CA GLU A 485 59.51 3.57 -21.09
C GLU A 485 59.74 5.06 -21.32
#